data_AF-A0A9X1VR79-F1
#
_entry.id   AF-A0A9X1VR79-F1
#
_cell.length_a   1.000
_cell.length_b   1.000
_cell.length_c   1.000
_cell.angle_alpha   90.00
_cell.angle_beta   90.00
_cell.angle_gamma   90.00
#
_symmetry.space_group_name_H-M   'P 1'
#
loop_
_entity.id
_entity.type
_entity.pdbx_description
1 polymer ?
#
loop_
_entity_poly.entity_id
_entity_poly.type
_entity_poly.pdbx_seq_one_letter_code
_entity_poly.pdbx_strand_id
1 'polypeptide(L)'
;MMRSDGYRIESNQPLRNHLLPPPMLHGLYKDPSLAVAVAVKSVLNPSTQEVRVIHVPSGEVVFRSTAADARRPPSPASGPEPA
;
A
#
# COMPACT_ATOMS: atom_id res chain seq x y z
N MET A 1 -12.49 26.08 -1.32
CA MET A 1 -13.27 24.84 -1.20
C MET A 1 -12.30 23.72 -0.84
N MET A 2 -12.30 23.25 0.41
CA MET A 2 -11.46 22.11 0.82
C MET A 2 -12.09 20.85 0.21
N ARG A 3 -11.47 20.27 -0.82
CA ARG A 3 -11.86 18.94 -1.31
C ARG A 3 -11.67 18.00 -0.12
N SER A 4 -12.77 17.45 0.38
CA SER A 4 -12.73 16.39 1.40
C SER A 4 -12.31 15.13 0.67
N ASP A 5 -11.01 15.09 0.39
CA ASP A 5 -10.40 14.14 -0.50
C ASP A 5 -10.04 12.91 0.33
N GLY A 6 -10.87 11.88 0.19
CA GLY A 6 -10.82 10.71 1.05
C GLY A 6 -9.84 9.67 0.54
N TYR A 7 -9.10 9.04 1.45
CA TYR A 7 -8.24 7.91 1.16
C TYR A 7 -8.91 6.61 1.60
N ARG A 8 -8.84 5.59 0.76
CA ARG A 8 -9.37 4.26 1.04
C ARG A 8 -8.25 3.24 0.98
N ILE A 9 -8.31 2.25 1.88
CA ILE A 9 -7.37 1.14 1.94
C ILE A 9 -7.98 -0.04 1.19
N GLU A 10 -7.21 -0.63 0.28
CA GLU A 10 -7.56 -1.86 -0.43
C GLU A 10 -6.45 -2.90 -0.25
N SER A 11 -6.82 -4.18 -0.22
CA SER A 11 -5.85 -5.27 -0.11
C SER A 11 -6.25 -6.43 -1.00
N ASN A 12 -5.24 -7.13 -1.53
CA ASN A 12 -5.44 -8.34 -2.32
C ASN A 12 -5.81 -9.57 -1.47
N GLN A 13 -5.69 -9.47 -0.15
CA GLN A 13 -6.06 -10.53 0.80
C GLN A 13 -6.92 -9.94 1.93
N PRO A 14 -7.80 -10.76 2.55
CA PRO A 14 -8.62 -10.28 3.66
C PRO A 14 -7.74 -9.71 4.78
N LEU A 15 -8.00 -8.44 5.11
CA LEU A 15 -7.39 -7.75 6.23
C LEU A 15 -8.00 -8.33 7.53
N ARG A 16 -7.32 -9.28 8.15
CA ARG A 16 -7.74 -9.93 9.40
C ARG A 16 -6.84 -9.52 10.55
N ASN A 17 -6.93 -8.27 10.99
CA ASN A 17 -6.13 -7.81 12.11
C ASN A 17 -6.98 -7.62 13.36
N HIS A 18 -6.76 -8.44 14.40
CA HIS A 18 -7.49 -8.33 15.68
C HIS A 18 -7.17 -7.04 16.44
N LEU A 19 -6.08 -6.36 16.05
CA LEU A 19 -5.61 -5.12 16.66
C LEU A 19 -6.28 -3.85 16.08
N LEU A 20 -7.04 -3.98 15.00
CA LEU A 20 -7.74 -2.84 14.38
C LEU A 20 -9.24 -3.12 14.35
N PRO A 21 -10.09 -2.20 14.82
CA PRO A 21 -11.53 -2.37 14.71
C PRO A 21 -11.92 -2.44 13.22
N PRO A 22 -12.84 -3.34 12.83
CA PRO A 22 -13.27 -3.52 11.44
C PRO A 22 -13.68 -2.24 10.68
N PRO A 23 -14.33 -1.22 11.27
CA PRO A 23 -14.64 0.03 10.56
C PRO A 23 -13.40 0.82 10.13
N MET A 24 -12.24 0.60 10.76
CA MET A 24 -10.99 1.24 10.38
C MET A 24 -10.49 0.68 9.04
N LEU A 25 -10.63 -0.62 8.81
CA LEU A 25 -10.11 -1.27 7.59
C LEU A 25 -10.91 -0.91 6.33
N HIS A 26 -12.18 -0.57 6.49
CA HIS A 26 -13.09 -0.14 5.42
C HIS A 26 -13.41 1.37 5.46
N GLY A 27 -12.73 2.11 6.32
CA GLY A 27 -12.98 3.54 6.53
C GLY A 27 -12.42 4.41 5.41
N LEU A 28 -13.07 5.57 5.21
CA LEU A 28 -12.55 6.65 4.41
C LEU A 28 -11.75 7.59 5.32
N TYR A 29 -10.48 7.81 4.99
CA TYR A 29 -9.56 8.64 5.77
C TYR A 29 -9.42 10.02 5.15
N LYS A 30 -9.32 11.07 5.96
CA LYS A 30 -8.97 12.42 5.45
C LYS A 30 -7.47 12.64 5.27
N ASP A 31 -6.67 11.85 5.97
CA ASP A 31 -5.21 12.01 6.02
C ASP A 31 -4.52 10.82 5.35
N PRO A 32 -3.65 11.06 4.36
CA PRO A 32 -2.94 9.98 3.66
C PRO A 32 -2.00 9.24 4.61
N SER A 33 -1.30 9.95 5.48
CA SER A 33 -0.37 9.36 6.45
C SER A 33 -1.07 8.42 7.43
N LEU A 34 -2.29 8.77 7.87
CA LEU A 34 -3.10 7.90 8.72
C LEU A 34 -3.55 6.65 7.95
N ALA A 35 -4.05 6.83 6.72
CA ALA A 35 -4.47 5.72 5.87
C ALA A 35 -3.31 4.73 5.61
N VAL A 36 -2.10 5.24 5.35
CA VAL A 36 -0.90 4.41 5.17
C VAL A 36 -0.53 3.69 6.46
N ALA A 37 -0.54 4.37 7.60
CA ALA A 37 -0.23 3.76 8.89
C ALA A 37 -1.19 2.60 9.21
N VAL A 38 -2.49 2.80 8.98
CA VAL A 38 -3.50 1.75 9.18
C VAL A 38 -3.32 0.62 8.16
N ALA A 39 -3.07 0.94 6.89
CA ALA A 39 -2.85 -0.06 5.84
C ALA A 39 -1.67 -0.98 6.19
N VAL A 40 -0.51 -0.41 6.51
CA VAL A 40 0.70 -1.15 6.89
C VAL A 40 0.46 -1.97 8.16
N LYS A 41 -0.18 -1.38 9.17
CA LYS A 41 -0.46 -2.06 10.44
C LYS A 41 -1.52 -3.16 10.32
N SER A 42 -2.27 -3.19 9.22
CA SER A 42 -3.23 -4.25 8.91
C SER A 42 -2.63 -5.41 8.09
N VAL A 43 -1.40 -5.28 7.59
CA VAL A 43 -0.73 -6.36 6.86
C VAL A 43 -0.35 -7.46 7.85
N LEU A 44 -0.76 -8.68 7.55
CA LEU A 44 -0.39 -9.89 8.29
C LEU A 44 0.87 -10.53 7.73
N ASN A 45 0.95 -10.64 6.40
CA ASN A 45 2.04 -11.33 5.71
C ASN A 45 2.63 -10.43 4.62
N PRO A 46 3.60 -9.55 4.92
CA PRO A 46 4.12 -8.59 3.95
C PRO A 46 4.76 -9.24 2.72
N SER A 47 5.13 -10.53 2.76
CA SER A 47 5.68 -11.28 1.62
C SER A 47 4.65 -11.79 0.61
N THR A 48 3.36 -11.82 0.97
CA THR A 48 2.28 -12.35 0.09
C THR A 48 1.07 -11.43 0.03
N GLN A 49 0.93 -10.52 0.98
CA GLN A 49 -0.17 -9.59 1.09
C GLN A 49 0.25 -8.21 0.62
N GLU A 50 -0.40 -7.75 -0.45
CA GLU A 50 -0.29 -6.37 -0.89
C GLU A 50 -1.42 -5.54 -0.29
N VAL A 51 -1.07 -4.35 0.20
CA VAL A 51 -2.02 -3.30 0.61
C VAL A 51 -1.76 -2.04 -0.18
N ARG A 52 -2.82 -1.33 -0.52
CA ARG A 52 -2.78 -0.13 -1.37
C ARG A 52 -3.65 0.94 -0.73
N VAL A 53 -3.17 2.18 -0.75
CA VAL A 53 -3.95 3.35 -0.34
C VAL A 53 -4.28 4.13 -1.59
N ILE A 54 -5.57 4.38 -1.80
CA ILE A 54 -6.11 5.03 -2.99
C ILE A 54 -6.76 6.35 -2.59
N HIS A 55 -6.40 7.43 -3.29
CA HIS A 55 -7.08 8.70 -3.23
C HIS A 55 -8.39 8.60 -4.02
N VAL A 56 -9.53 8.61 -3.35
CA VAL A 56 -10.82 8.21 -3.93
C VAL A 56 -11.25 9.04 -5.14
N PRO A 57 -11.23 10.38 -5.12
CA PRO A 57 -11.70 11.16 -6.26
C PRO A 57 -10.67 11.33 -7.37
N SER A 58 -9.37 11.09 -7.13
CA SER A 58 -8.39 10.99 -8.23
C SER A 58 -8.23 9.56 -8.77
N GLY A 59 -8.57 8.55 -7.98
CA GLY A 59 -8.22 7.15 -8.25
C GLY A 59 -6.72 6.83 -8.13
N GLU A 60 -5.91 7.77 -7.61
CA GLU A 60 -4.45 7.62 -7.54
C GLU A 60 -4.02 6.72 -6.38
N VAL A 61 -3.07 5.82 -6.62
CA VAL A 61 -2.47 4.99 -5.57
C VAL A 61 -1.34 5.77 -4.91
N VAL A 62 -1.61 6.33 -3.73
CA VAL A 62 -0.61 7.10 -2.97
C VAL A 62 0.37 6.22 -2.22
N PHE A 63 0.01 4.95 -1.98
CA PHE A 63 0.90 3.99 -1.36
C PHE A 63 0.56 2.58 -1.81
N ARG A 64 1.59 1.75 -2.00
CA ARG A 64 1.45 0.32 -2.22
C ARG A 64 2.56 -0.40 -1.48
N SER A 65 2.18 -1.33 -0.62
CA SER A 65 3.12 -2.29 -0.04
C SER A 65 3.37 -3.40 -1.05
N THR A 66 4.63 -3.58 -1.46
CA THR A 66 5.04 -4.62 -2.39
C THR A 66 5.31 -5.91 -1.63
N ALA A 67 4.57 -6.97 -1.98
CA ALA A 67 4.95 -8.33 -1.58
C ALA A 67 6.28 -8.78 -2.21
N ALA A 68 6.73 -8.07 -3.23
CA ALA A 68 7.82 -8.46 -4.11
C ALA A 68 8.65 -7.25 -4.59
N ASP A 69 9.40 -6.62 -3.69
CA ASP A 69 10.70 -6.09 -4.12
C ASP A 69 11.72 -7.23 -4.36
N ALA A 70 11.37 -8.49 -4.11
CA ALA A 70 12.20 -9.65 -4.44
C ALA A 70 12.12 -10.11 -5.91
N ARG A 71 11.29 -9.46 -6.76
CA ARG A 71 11.10 -9.87 -8.17
C ARG A 71 11.43 -8.78 -9.18
N ARG A 72 12.15 -7.73 -8.76
CA ARG A 72 13.02 -7.04 -9.71
C ARG A 72 14.23 -7.97 -9.90
N PRO A 73 14.41 -8.62 -11.07
CA PRO A 73 15.73 -9.18 -11.35
C PRO A 73 16.72 -8.02 -11.17
N PRO A 74 17.89 -8.24 -10.56
CA PRO A 74 18.93 -7.22 -10.55
C PRO A 74 19.10 -6.77 -12.00
N SER A 75 19.04 -5.46 -12.24
CA SER A 75 19.40 -4.91 -13.55
C SER A 75 20.69 -5.61 -13.98
N PRO A 76 20.77 -6.22 -15.18
CA PRO A 76 22.03 -6.80 -15.62
C PRO A 76 23.05 -5.66 -15.54
N ALA A 77 24.07 -5.88 -14.69
CA ALA A 77 25.10 -4.91 -14.43
C ALA A 77 25.64 -4.38 -15.76
N SER A 78 25.72 -3.05 -15.87
CA SER A 78 26.51 -2.41 -16.91
C SER A 78 27.95 -2.96 -16.87
N GLY A 79 28.46 -3.43 -18.01
CA GLY A 79 29.86 -3.82 -18.21
C GLY A 79 30.13 -5.33 -18.08
N PRO A 80 30.97 -5.90 -18.97
CA PRO A 80 32.39 -5.60 -18.87
C PRO A 80 32.88 -4.58 -19.91
N GLU A 81 33.76 -3.71 -19.43
CA GLU A 81 34.76 -2.97 -20.19
C GLU A 81 35.57 -3.91 -21.12
N PRO A 82 36.21 -3.35 -22.16
CA PRO A 82 36.72 -4.05 -23.32
C PRO A 82 38.05 -4.79 -23.08
N ALA A 83 38.37 -5.69 -24.00
CA ALA A 83 39.72 -6.19 -24.27
C ALA A 83 39.99 -6.14 -25.77
#